data_AF-A0A8J6CNI9-F1
#
_entry.id   AF-A0A8J6CNI9-F1
#
_cell.length_a   1.000
_cell.length_b   1.000
_cell.length_c   1.000
_cell.angle_alpha   90.00
_cell.angle_beta   90.00
_cell.angle_gamma   90.00
#
_symmetry.space_group_name_H-M   'P 1'
#
loop_
_entity.id
_entity.type
_entity.pdbx_description
1 polymer ?
#
loop_
_entity_poly.entity_id
_entity_poly.type
_entity_poly.pdbx_seq_one_letter_code
_entity_poly.pdbx_strand_id
1 'polypeptide(L)'
;MLKVAKKYERAFESYLRDDHNFFLDLIARDGVPTFDDWDIVRRVIKVLEPFYHLTLKVSGSLHVTSHSLFEVLTDVHCLFDGWQDCGDLEIISMTSKMRDKYNKYWGEGNKINMLVYLAVIFDPRCKMSFLDFGVNLLFPSVANDIMKMIDKELHCLFNEYSSNAGRIQLFEGRSSSLTNLCSSMEIDQSEMKTGLAKQKYLKKKKQVGLESKSELDRYLGEDEEVNNSSSFDLLLWWKMNSPRFPILAQMARDILATPISMVASERAFSTGDVFSIVLEVI
;
A
#
# COMPACT_ATOMS: atom_id res chain seq x y z
N MET A 1 15.01 11.24 -17.00
CA MET A 1 15.33 12.20 -18.08
C MET A 1 16.18 13.38 -17.58
N LEU A 2 15.64 14.29 -16.73
CA LEU A 2 16.38 15.51 -16.29
C LEU A 2 17.71 15.23 -15.56
N LYS A 3 17.77 14.22 -14.67
CA LYS A 3 19.03 13.78 -14.05
C LYS A 3 20.10 13.35 -15.06
N VAL A 4 19.69 12.81 -16.20
CA VAL A 4 20.60 12.41 -17.29
C VAL A 4 21.03 13.66 -18.05
N ALA A 5 20.09 14.53 -18.43
CA ALA A 5 20.37 15.80 -19.11
C ALA A 5 21.37 16.67 -18.34
N LYS A 6 21.19 16.81 -17.01
CA LYS A 6 22.11 17.54 -16.12
C LYS A 6 23.57 17.07 -16.24
N LYS A 7 23.84 15.78 -16.53
CA LYS A 7 25.21 15.26 -16.69
C LYS A 7 25.91 15.82 -17.94
N TYR A 8 25.14 16.28 -18.92
CA TYR A 8 25.65 16.80 -20.19
C TYR A 8 25.76 18.33 -20.21
N GLU A 9 25.47 19.04 -19.11
CA GLU A 9 25.57 20.51 -19.04
C GLU A 9 26.90 21.04 -19.62
N ARG A 10 28.04 20.47 -19.19
CA ARG A 10 29.37 20.82 -19.72
C ARG A 10 29.55 20.48 -21.20
N ALA A 11 28.91 19.41 -21.66
CA ALA A 11 28.95 19.05 -23.08
C ALA A 11 28.20 20.11 -23.90
N PHE A 12 27.00 20.53 -23.46
CA PHE A 12 26.28 21.65 -24.07
C PHE A 12 27.15 22.90 -24.14
N GLU A 13 27.78 23.31 -23.03
CA GLU A 13 28.69 24.47 -23.01
C GLU A 13 29.86 24.36 -23.99
N SER A 14 30.43 23.17 -24.18
CA SER A 14 31.51 22.95 -25.15
C SER A 14 31.01 23.03 -26.58
N TYR A 15 29.94 22.29 -26.93
CA TYR A 15 29.39 22.29 -28.29
C TYR A 15 28.92 23.67 -28.74
N LEU A 16 28.42 24.50 -27.82
CA LEU A 16 28.05 25.89 -28.13
C LEU A 16 29.24 26.78 -28.48
N ARG A 17 30.43 26.48 -27.95
CA ARG A 17 31.67 27.18 -28.29
C ARG A 17 32.33 26.63 -29.55
N ASP A 18 32.30 25.30 -29.71
CA ASP A 18 33.16 24.59 -30.64
C ASP A 18 32.45 24.16 -31.94
N ASP A 19 31.11 24.04 -31.94
CA ASP A 19 30.31 23.60 -33.10
C ASP A 19 29.30 24.69 -33.52
N HIS A 20 29.63 25.39 -34.60
CA HIS A 20 28.79 26.46 -35.15
C HIS A 20 27.44 25.96 -35.68
N ASN A 21 27.38 24.75 -36.25
CA ASN A 21 26.13 24.19 -36.77
C ASN A 21 25.18 23.82 -35.63
N PHE A 22 25.73 23.25 -34.54
CA PHE A 22 24.96 22.95 -33.33
C PHE A 22 24.37 24.22 -32.70
N PHE A 23 25.16 25.29 -32.62
CA PHE A 23 24.69 26.59 -32.14
C PHE A 23 23.56 27.16 -33.01
N LEU A 24 23.72 27.12 -34.34
CA LEU A 24 22.70 27.61 -35.27
C LEU A 24 21.39 26.81 -35.19
N ASP A 25 21.43 25.48 -35.06
CA ASP A 25 20.22 24.65 -34.91
C ASP A 25 19.48 24.96 -33.61
N LEU A 26 20.20 25.19 -32.50
CA LEU A 26 19.58 25.57 -31.23
C LEU A 26 18.94 26.95 -31.29
N ILE A 27 19.59 27.95 -31.88
CA ILE A 27 19.03 29.29 -32.04
C ILE A 27 17.83 29.32 -32.98
N ALA A 28 17.83 28.49 -34.03
CA ALA A 28 16.69 28.38 -34.94
C ALA A 28 15.42 27.80 -34.28
N ARG A 29 15.56 27.21 -33.08
CA ARG A 29 14.47 26.63 -32.29
C ARG A 29 14.19 27.49 -31.05
N ASP A 30 14.39 26.92 -29.86
CA ASP A 30 14.04 27.52 -28.57
C ASP A 30 15.21 28.27 -27.92
N GLY A 31 16.37 28.31 -28.58
CA GLY A 31 17.57 28.94 -28.08
C GLY A 31 18.49 27.99 -27.30
N VAL A 32 19.53 28.59 -26.75
CA VAL A 32 20.62 27.88 -26.06
C VAL A 32 20.33 27.84 -24.56
N PRO A 33 20.49 26.68 -23.88
CA PRO A 33 20.36 26.61 -22.43
C PRO A 33 21.34 27.57 -21.74
N THR A 34 20.79 28.46 -20.93
CA THR A 34 21.54 29.42 -20.13
C THR A 34 21.94 28.83 -18.77
N PHE A 35 22.78 29.55 -18.03
CA PHE A 35 23.09 29.19 -16.64
C PHE A 35 21.83 29.11 -15.77
N ASP A 36 20.90 30.05 -15.96
CA ASP A 36 19.64 30.10 -15.20
C ASP A 36 18.74 28.90 -15.53
N ASP A 37 18.71 28.45 -16.78
CA ASP A 37 17.98 27.23 -17.19
C ASP A 37 18.51 25.99 -16.47
N TRP A 38 19.83 25.84 -16.38
CA TRP A 38 20.44 24.73 -15.65
C TRP A 38 20.17 24.80 -14.15
N ASP A 39 20.09 26.00 -13.58
CA ASP A 39 19.72 26.19 -12.19
C ASP A 39 18.25 25.81 -11.91
N ILE A 40 17.34 26.17 -12.83
CA ILE A 40 15.94 25.68 -12.83
C ILE A 40 15.90 24.16 -12.92
N VAL A 41 16.66 23.54 -13.83
CA VAL A 41 16.73 22.07 -13.96
C VAL A 41 17.15 21.41 -12.64
N ARG A 42 18.14 21.98 -11.93
CA ARG A 42 18.57 21.47 -10.62
C ARG A 42 17.46 21.57 -9.57
N ARG A 43 16.75 22.71 -9.49
CA ARG A 43 15.60 22.89 -8.58
C ARG A 43 14.48 21.89 -8.88
N VAL A 44 14.11 21.74 -10.15
CA VAL A 44 13.06 20.81 -10.58
C VAL A 44 13.44 19.36 -10.26
N ILE A 45 14.70 18.96 -10.48
CA ILE A 45 15.17 17.61 -10.09
C ILE A 45 15.01 17.41 -8.59
N LYS A 46 15.43 18.39 -7.77
CA LYS A 46 15.34 18.31 -6.31
C LYS A 46 13.90 18.09 -5.82
N VAL A 47 12.93 18.74 -6.46
CA VAL A 47 11.52 18.63 -6.10
C VAL A 47 10.86 17.37 -6.66
N LEU A 48 11.17 16.96 -7.90
CA LEU A 48 10.52 15.80 -8.52
C LEU A 48 11.12 14.45 -8.11
N GLU A 49 12.36 14.42 -7.64
CA GLU A 49 13.02 13.17 -7.24
C GLU A 49 12.30 12.42 -6.11
N PRO A 50 11.85 13.07 -5.02
CA PRO A 50 11.05 12.39 -4.00
C PRO A 50 9.74 11.81 -4.56
N PHE A 51 9.01 12.55 -5.41
CA PHE A 51 7.80 12.03 -6.04
C PHE A 51 8.06 10.81 -6.92
N TYR A 52 9.20 10.75 -7.59
CA TYR A 52 9.58 9.55 -8.35
C TYR A 52 9.70 8.33 -7.43
N HIS A 53 10.38 8.46 -6.29
CA HIS A 53 10.53 7.37 -5.32
C HIS A 53 9.20 6.97 -4.67
N LEU A 54 8.38 7.95 -4.27
CA LEU A 54 7.04 7.72 -3.72
C LEU A 54 6.13 7.04 -4.75
N THR A 55 6.16 7.48 -6.02
CA THR A 55 5.40 6.85 -7.10
C THR A 55 5.83 5.41 -7.30
N LEU A 56 7.14 5.12 -7.30
CA LEU A 56 7.64 3.75 -7.42
C LEU A 56 7.16 2.86 -6.28
N LYS A 57 7.11 3.37 -5.05
CA LYS A 57 6.63 2.65 -3.85
C LYS A 57 5.19 2.14 -4.03
N VAL A 58 4.30 2.93 -4.63
CA VAL A 58 2.89 2.56 -4.85
C VAL A 58 2.59 1.98 -6.24
N SER A 59 3.57 1.98 -7.15
CA SER A 59 3.44 1.44 -8.52
C SER A 59 3.90 -0.02 -8.66
N GLY A 60 4.05 -0.73 -7.53
CA GLY A 60 4.30 -2.16 -7.52
C GLY A 60 3.12 -2.97 -8.10
N SER A 61 3.43 -4.01 -8.86
CA SER A 61 2.44 -4.93 -9.44
C SER A 61 2.54 -6.36 -8.90
N LEU A 62 3.69 -6.70 -8.27
CA LEU A 62 3.98 -8.04 -7.76
C LEU A 62 3.80 -8.18 -6.25
N HIS A 63 3.50 -7.07 -5.57
CA HIS A 63 3.22 -7.02 -4.15
C HIS A 63 2.05 -6.07 -3.90
N VAL A 64 1.38 -6.24 -2.77
CA VAL A 64 0.31 -5.33 -2.36
C VAL A 64 0.89 -3.94 -2.11
N THR A 65 0.20 -2.91 -2.61
CA THR A 65 0.63 -1.52 -2.45
C THR A 65 -0.36 -0.70 -1.62
N SER A 66 -1.63 -1.14 -1.54
CA SER A 66 -2.76 -0.50 -0.81
C SER A 66 -2.38 0.05 0.56
N HIS A 67 -1.70 -0.75 1.37
CA HIS A 67 -1.24 -0.37 2.71
C HIS A 67 -0.29 0.84 2.73
N SER A 68 0.46 1.09 1.66
CA SER A 68 1.47 2.15 1.59
C SER A 68 0.94 3.50 1.10
N LEU A 69 -0.29 3.58 0.58
CA LEU A 69 -0.79 4.84 0.01
C LEU A 69 -0.86 5.95 1.05
N PHE A 70 -1.40 5.65 2.24
CA PHE A 70 -1.54 6.65 3.28
C PHE A 70 -0.18 7.17 3.74
N GLU A 71 0.82 6.28 3.85
CA GLU A 71 2.20 6.66 4.15
C GLU A 71 2.77 7.59 3.07
N VAL A 72 2.50 7.31 1.78
CA VAL A 72 2.89 8.21 0.70
C VAL A 72 2.21 9.58 0.81
N LEU A 73 0.94 9.64 1.22
CA LEU A 73 0.25 10.93 1.44
C LEU A 73 0.90 11.72 2.58
N THR A 74 1.25 11.05 3.69
CA THR A 74 1.97 11.69 4.79
C THR A 74 3.36 12.16 4.38
N ASP A 75 4.09 11.38 3.58
CA ASP A 75 5.41 11.75 3.07
C ASP A 75 5.34 12.99 2.17
N VAL A 76 4.35 13.05 1.27
CA VAL A 76 4.12 14.23 0.41
C VAL A 76 3.84 15.48 1.24
N HIS A 77 3.03 15.35 2.30
CA HIS A 77 2.75 16.46 3.20
C HIS A 77 4.03 16.98 3.87
N CYS A 78 4.85 16.07 4.45
CA CYS A 78 6.12 16.42 5.06
C CYS A 78 7.11 17.07 4.08
N LEU A 79 7.16 16.59 2.83
CA LEU A 79 7.99 17.20 1.78
C LEU A 79 7.58 18.64 1.50
N PHE A 80 6.27 18.89 1.39
CA PHE A 80 5.79 20.24 1.16
C PHE A 80 6.09 21.17 2.33
N ASP A 81 6.00 20.70 3.57
CA ASP A 81 6.34 21.51 4.74
C ASP A 81 7.83 21.85 4.72
N GLY A 82 8.69 20.86 4.50
CA GLY A 82 10.14 21.07 4.41
C GLY A 82 10.56 22.01 3.26
N TRP A 83 9.84 22.01 2.13
CA TRP A 83 10.11 22.93 1.03
C TRP A 83 9.56 24.34 1.27
N GLN A 84 8.48 24.48 2.05
CA GLN A 84 7.97 25.79 2.43
C GLN A 84 9.01 26.57 3.27
N ASP A 85 9.84 25.86 4.03
CA ASP A 85 10.85 26.43 4.92
C ASP A 85 12.27 26.46 4.32
N CYS A 86 12.44 26.11 3.03
CA CYS A 86 13.78 25.91 2.45
C CYS A 86 14.53 27.19 2.04
N GLY A 87 13.89 28.35 2.10
CA GLY A 87 14.46 29.66 1.77
C GLY A 87 14.64 29.97 0.27
N ASP A 88 14.36 29.02 -0.62
CA ASP A 88 14.41 29.18 -2.08
C ASP A 88 13.01 29.57 -2.61
N LEU A 89 12.86 30.81 -3.10
CA LEU A 89 11.57 31.39 -3.47
C LEU A 89 10.91 30.65 -4.63
N GLU A 90 11.71 30.16 -5.59
CA GLU A 90 11.24 29.38 -6.73
C GLU A 90 10.71 28.01 -6.28
N ILE A 91 11.42 27.34 -5.37
CA ILE A 91 10.95 26.07 -4.77
C ILE A 91 9.68 26.30 -3.95
N ILE A 92 9.61 27.37 -3.15
CA ILE A 92 8.41 27.71 -2.37
C ILE A 92 7.21 27.96 -3.30
N SER A 93 7.41 28.74 -4.37
CA SER A 93 6.37 29.03 -5.37
C SER A 93 5.85 27.76 -6.06
N MET A 94 6.76 26.88 -6.46
CA MET A 94 6.40 25.59 -7.06
C MET A 94 5.66 24.69 -6.06
N THR A 95 6.15 24.62 -4.82
CA THR A 95 5.56 23.83 -3.73
C THR A 95 4.13 24.27 -3.44
N SER A 96 3.86 25.58 -3.37
CA SER A 96 2.51 26.12 -3.16
C SER A 96 1.54 25.60 -4.23
N LYS A 97 1.92 25.69 -5.52
CA LYS A 97 1.08 25.22 -6.64
C LYS A 97 0.86 23.71 -6.61
N MET A 98 1.86 22.94 -6.20
CA MET A 98 1.75 21.49 -6.05
C MET A 98 0.86 21.11 -4.87
N ARG A 99 0.96 21.83 -3.75
CA ARG A 99 0.12 21.66 -2.57
C ARG A 99 -1.34 21.97 -2.87
N ASP A 100 -1.63 23.00 -3.66
CA ASP A 100 -3.00 23.30 -4.10
C ASP A 100 -3.63 22.12 -4.85
N LYS A 101 -2.88 21.52 -5.78
CA LYS A 101 -3.32 20.31 -6.48
C LYS A 101 -3.48 19.13 -5.53
N TYR A 102 -2.56 18.92 -4.61
CA TYR A 102 -2.66 17.85 -3.61
C TYR A 102 -3.92 18.01 -2.74
N ASN A 103 -4.14 19.20 -2.18
CA ASN A 103 -5.28 19.51 -1.33
C ASN A 103 -6.62 19.38 -2.06
N LYS A 104 -6.66 19.66 -3.37
CA LYS A 104 -7.86 19.44 -4.19
C LYS A 104 -8.34 17.99 -4.17
N TYR A 105 -7.43 17.01 -4.08
CA TYR A 105 -7.77 15.58 -4.10
C TYR A 105 -7.76 14.94 -2.71
N TRP A 106 -6.85 15.38 -1.84
CA TRP A 106 -6.55 14.72 -0.56
C TRP A 106 -6.66 15.65 0.65
N GLY A 107 -7.07 16.91 0.47
CA GLY A 107 -7.16 17.90 1.55
C GLY A 107 -8.37 17.72 2.46
N GLU A 108 -9.37 16.96 2.04
CA GLU A 108 -10.57 16.66 2.82
C GLU A 108 -10.53 15.20 3.31
N GLY A 109 -9.98 14.98 4.50
CA GLY A 109 -9.75 13.63 5.03
C GLY A 109 -11.01 12.75 5.13
N ASN A 110 -12.19 13.36 5.33
CA ASN A 110 -13.48 12.67 5.32
C ASN A 110 -13.95 12.21 3.93
N LYS A 111 -13.37 12.74 2.85
CA LYS A 111 -13.65 12.33 1.45
C LYS A 111 -12.65 11.33 0.90
N ILE A 112 -11.54 11.09 1.61
CA ILE A 112 -10.59 10.04 1.24
C ILE A 112 -11.30 8.68 1.31
N ASN A 113 -11.06 7.84 0.30
CA ASN A 113 -11.64 6.50 0.26
C ASN A 113 -11.24 5.72 1.52
N MET A 114 -12.24 5.23 2.24
CA MET A 114 -12.06 4.48 3.49
C MET A 114 -11.08 3.31 3.39
N LEU A 115 -10.99 2.66 2.23
CA LEU A 115 -10.04 1.56 2.01
C LEU A 115 -8.59 1.99 2.21
N VAL A 116 -8.24 3.25 1.98
CA VAL A 116 -6.90 3.79 2.23
C VAL A 116 -6.55 3.70 3.71
N TYR A 117 -7.50 4.04 4.58
CA TYR A 117 -7.32 3.96 6.03
C TYR A 117 -7.32 2.51 6.52
N LEU A 118 -8.29 1.69 6.07
CA LEU A 118 -8.39 0.29 6.48
C LEU A 118 -7.15 -0.51 6.07
N ALA A 119 -6.59 -0.27 4.88
CA ALA A 119 -5.40 -0.99 4.42
C ALA A 119 -4.18 -0.79 5.33
N VAL A 120 -4.03 0.40 5.95
CA VAL A 120 -2.97 0.68 6.93
C VAL A 120 -3.14 -0.16 8.19
N ILE A 121 -4.38 -0.33 8.65
CA ILE A 121 -4.69 -1.10 9.87
C ILE A 121 -4.29 -2.56 9.67
N PHE A 122 -4.43 -3.09 8.46
CA PHE A 122 -4.00 -4.44 8.10
C PHE A 122 -2.50 -4.58 7.84
N ASP A 123 -1.69 -3.51 7.93
CA ASP A 123 -0.25 -3.64 8.07
C ASP A 123 0.11 -3.78 9.55
N PRO A 124 0.63 -4.95 9.99
CA PRO A 124 0.93 -5.19 11.39
C PRO A 124 2.10 -4.34 11.91
N ARG A 125 2.83 -3.63 11.04
CA ARG A 125 3.90 -2.69 11.40
C ARG A 125 3.38 -1.28 11.69
N CYS A 126 2.12 -0.99 11.35
CA CYS A 126 1.54 0.36 11.43
C CYS A 126 0.28 0.40 12.30
N LYS A 127 -0.73 -0.43 12.01
CA LYS A 127 -2.00 -0.52 12.76
C LYS A 127 -2.68 0.85 13.00
N MET A 128 -3.35 1.00 14.14
CA MET A 128 -4.09 2.22 14.53
C MET A 128 -3.19 3.37 14.97
N SER A 129 -2.02 3.08 15.54
CA SER A 129 -1.07 4.07 16.06
C SER A 129 -0.50 4.95 14.95
N PHE A 130 -0.02 4.34 13.86
CA PHE A 130 0.46 5.09 12.70
C PHE A 130 -0.68 5.87 12.02
N LEU A 131 -1.88 5.30 12.00
CA LEU A 131 -3.05 5.95 11.43
C LEU A 131 -3.45 7.19 12.23
N ASP A 132 -3.48 7.08 13.56
CA ASP A 132 -3.73 8.20 14.47
C ASP A 132 -2.68 9.30 14.28
N PHE A 133 -1.40 8.94 14.25
CA PHE A 133 -0.32 9.88 13.98
C PHE A 133 -0.51 10.61 12.63
N GLY A 134 -0.71 9.87 11.55
CA GLY A 134 -0.83 10.44 10.21
C GLY A 134 -2.10 11.28 10.02
N VAL A 135 -3.23 10.88 10.64
CA VAL A 135 -4.47 11.66 10.60
C VAL A 135 -4.31 12.97 11.39
N ASN A 136 -3.67 12.96 12.55
CA ASN A 136 -3.37 14.17 13.32
C ASN A 136 -2.38 15.09 12.57
N LEU A 137 -1.43 14.52 11.85
CA LEU A 137 -0.49 15.26 11.00
C LEU A 137 -1.23 15.97 9.84
N LEU A 138 -2.08 15.24 9.11
CA LEU A 138 -2.72 15.75 7.89
C LEU A 138 -3.95 16.63 8.16
N PHE A 139 -4.76 16.26 9.18
CA PHE A 139 -6.09 16.82 9.41
C PHE A 139 -6.35 17.15 10.89
N PRO A 140 -5.50 17.97 11.53
CA PRO A 140 -5.52 18.16 12.99
C PRO A 140 -6.87 18.64 13.54
N SER A 141 -7.63 19.43 12.78
CA SER A 141 -8.92 19.98 13.21
C SER A 141 -10.07 18.96 13.24
N VAL A 142 -9.96 17.88 12.47
CA VAL A 142 -11.03 16.86 12.31
C VAL A 142 -10.53 15.45 12.62
N ALA A 143 -9.32 15.32 13.16
CA ALA A 143 -8.64 14.04 13.39
C ALA A 143 -9.49 13.08 14.24
N ASN A 144 -10.06 13.57 15.35
CA ASN A 144 -10.92 12.78 16.23
C ASN A 144 -12.15 12.21 15.51
N ASP A 145 -12.75 12.97 14.59
CA ASP A 145 -13.95 12.53 13.87
C ASP A 145 -13.59 11.49 12.80
N ILE A 146 -12.47 11.69 12.10
CA ILE A 146 -11.93 10.72 11.15
C ILE A 146 -11.58 9.40 11.86
N MET A 147 -10.87 9.45 12.99
CA MET A 147 -10.49 8.25 13.75
C MET A 147 -11.71 7.48 14.26
N LYS A 148 -12.75 8.17 14.76
CA LYS A 148 -14.02 7.53 15.15
C LYS A 148 -14.75 6.89 13.96
N MET A 149 -14.72 7.54 12.80
CA MET A 149 -15.32 7.01 11.58
C MET A 149 -14.62 5.72 11.14
N ILE A 150 -13.29 5.72 11.17
CA ILE A 150 -12.45 4.55 10.83
C ILE A 150 -12.72 3.39 11.79
N ASP A 151 -12.69 3.66 13.11
CA ASP A 151 -12.94 2.67 14.15
C ASP A 151 -14.31 2.00 13.98
N LYS A 152 -15.36 2.82 13.80
CA LYS A 152 -16.71 2.34 13.53
C LYS A 152 -16.75 1.44 12.30
N GLU A 153 -16.16 1.88 11.18
CA GLU A 153 -16.23 1.12 9.93
C GLU A 153 -15.46 -0.21 10.04
N LEU A 154 -14.29 -0.21 10.68
CA LEU A 154 -13.51 -1.42 10.93
C LEU A 154 -14.32 -2.46 11.72
N HIS A 155 -14.97 -2.03 12.80
CA HIS A 155 -15.83 -2.89 13.60
C HIS A 155 -17.07 -3.38 12.84
N CYS A 156 -17.71 -2.51 12.04
CA CYS A 156 -18.82 -2.90 11.17
C CYS A 156 -18.40 -3.99 10.18
N LEU A 157 -17.31 -3.78 9.46
CA LEU A 157 -16.78 -4.73 8.48
C LEU A 157 -16.39 -6.06 9.14
N PHE A 158 -15.72 -6.01 10.29
CA PHE A 158 -15.37 -7.21 11.05
C PHE A 158 -16.60 -8.04 11.44
N ASN A 159 -17.68 -7.38 11.88
CA ASN A 159 -18.93 -8.05 12.25
C ASN A 159 -19.61 -8.71 11.04
N GLU A 160 -19.55 -8.08 9.86
CA GLU A 160 -20.08 -8.63 8.62
C GLU A 160 -19.34 -9.92 8.21
N TYR A 161 -18.00 -9.88 8.19
CA TYR A 161 -17.19 -11.06 7.88
C TYR A 161 -17.38 -12.18 8.90
N SER A 162 -17.43 -11.83 10.19
CA SER A 162 -17.69 -12.78 11.29
C SER A 162 -19.05 -13.48 11.12
N SER A 163 -20.09 -12.71 10.75
CA SER A 163 -21.42 -13.24 10.51
C SER A 163 -21.46 -14.16 9.29
N ASN A 164 -20.75 -13.81 8.23
CA ASN A 164 -20.69 -14.61 7.01
C ASN A 164 -19.92 -15.92 7.20
N ALA A 165 -18.83 -15.90 7.97
CA ALA A 165 -18.07 -17.11 8.32
C ALA A 165 -18.93 -18.12 9.11
N GLY A 166 -19.78 -17.65 10.03
CA GLY A 166 -20.74 -18.49 10.74
C GLY A 166 -21.77 -19.15 9.81
N ARG A 167 -22.16 -18.47 8.73
CA ARG A 167 -23.08 -19.03 7.72
C ARG A 167 -22.41 -20.11 6.87
N ILE A 168 -21.15 -19.92 6.48
CA ILE A 168 -20.42 -20.90 5.65
C ILE A 168 -20.21 -22.22 6.42
N GLN A 169 -19.87 -22.17 7.71
CA GLN A 169 -19.75 -23.38 8.54
C GLN A 169 -21.07 -24.16 8.66
N LEU A 170 -22.21 -23.48 8.64
CA LEU A 170 -23.53 -24.13 8.65
C LEU A 170 -23.87 -24.82 7.32
N PHE A 171 -23.31 -24.36 6.20
CA PHE A 171 -23.48 -24.98 4.88
C PHE A 171 -22.55 -26.18 4.66
N GLU A 172 -21.30 -26.13 5.14
CA GLU A 172 -20.37 -27.28 5.10
C GLU A 172 -20.84 -28.44 5.99
N GLY A 173 -21.59 -28.14 7.07
CA GLY A 173 -22.27 -29.16 7.87
C GLY A 173 -23.41 -29.92 7.14
N ARG A 174 -23.82 -29.44 5.95
CA ARG A 174 -24.93 -30.02 5.17
C ARG A 174 -24.50 -30.69 3.86
N SER A 175 -23.23 -30.58 3.47
CA SER A 175 -22.68 -31.11 2.22
C SER A 175 -21.69 -32.28 2.41
N SER A 176 -21.91 -33.12 3.42
CA SER A 176 -21.21 -34.41 3.59
C SER A 176 -22.09 -35.63 3.23
N SER A 177 -23.20 -35.41 2.53
CA SER A 177 -24.00 -36.48 1.93
C SER A 177 -23.87 -36.39 0.42
N LEU A 178 -22.83 -37.03 -0.14
CA LEU A 178 -22.75 -37.63 -1.49
C LEU A 178 -21.28 -37.80 -1.88
N THR A 179 -20.65 -38.84 -1.33
CA THR A 179 -19.63 -39.70 -1.97
C THR A 179 -19.06 -40.56 -0.86
N ASN A 180 -19.66 -41.73 -0.64
CA ASN A 180 -18.99 -42.94 -0.16
C ASN A 180 -20.04 -44.06 -0.10
N LEU A 181 -20.28 -44.65 -1.28
CA LEU A 181 -20.85 -45.98 -1.40
C LEU A 181 -19.70 -46.91 -1.78
N CYS A 182 -19.66 -48.05 -1.09
CA CYS A 182 -18.80 -49.23 -1.30
C CYS A 182 -17.46 -49.24 -0.54
N SER A 183 -17.46 -49.80 0.67
CA SER A 183 -17.20 -51.24 0.85
C SER A 183 -17.24 -51.58 2.35
N SER A 184 -18.17 -52.47 2.70
CA SER A 184 -18.20 -53.15 3.99
C SER A 184 -16.98 -54.07 4.09
N MET A 185 -16.22 -53.96 5.18
CA MET A 185 -15.49 -55.06 5.80
C MET A 185 -15.18 -54.67 7.25
N GLU A 186 -15.62 -55.51 8.17
CA GLU A 186 -15.37 -55.42 9.60
C GLU A 186 -13.88 -55.62 9.90
N ILE A 187 -13.30 -54.72 10.71
CA ILE A 187 -12.13 -55.04 11.54
C ILE A 187 -12.38 -54.48 12.94
N ASP A 188 -12.55 -55.39 13.87
CA ASP A 188 -12.45 -55.22 15.31
C ASP A 188 -10.97 -55.01 15.71
N GLN A 189 -10.71 -54.01 16.56
CA GLN A 189 -9.83 -54.05 17.75
C GLN A 189 -9.28 -52.66 18.13
N SER A 190 -9.80 -52.13 19.23
CA SER A 190 -8.98 -51.61 20.35
C SER A 190 -7.85 -50.61 20.05
N GLU A 191 -8.16 -49.41 19.56
CA GLU A 191 -7.31 -48.24 19.83
C GLU A 191 -7.75 -47.58 21.14
N MET A 192 -6.99 -47.87 22.20
CA MET A 192 -7.05 -47.15 23.46
C MET A 192 -6.92 -45.65 23.19
N LYS A 193 -8.01 -44.88 23.42
CA LYS A 193 -8.04 -43.41 23.29
C LYS A 193 -7.09 -42.76 24.30
N THR A 194 -5.80 -42.81 24.03
CA THR A 194 -4.78 -42.06 24.77
C THR A 194 -4.89 -40.59 24.39
N GLY A 195 -4.58 -39.69 25.32
CA GLY A 195 -4.70 -38.24 25.10
C GLY A 195 -6.05 -37.60 25.45
N LEU A 196 -7.02 -38.34 26.02
CA LEU A 196 -8.27 -37.79 26.54
C LEU A 196 -8.05 -36.64 27.55
N ALA A 197 -7.02 -36.74 28.40
CA ALA A 197 -6.63 -35.68 29.33
C ALA A 197 -6.09 -34.44 28.60
N LYS A 198 -5.26 -34.62 27.56
CA LYS A 198 -4.76 -33.53 26.71
C LYS A 198 -5.91 -32.87 25.93
N GLN A 199 -6.88 -33.64 25.46
CA GLN A 199 -8.07 -33.14 24.77
C GLN A 199 -8.99 -32.37 25.72
N LYS A 200 -9.21 -32.87 26.95
CA LYS A 200 -9.94 -32.15 28.01
C LYS A 200 -9.21 -30.89 28.46
N TYR A 201 -7.88 -30.92 28.58
CA TYR A 201 -7.04 -29.77 28.89
C TYR A 201 -7.11 -28.72 27.77
N LEU A 202 -7.02 -29.10 26.49
CA LEU A 202 -7.16 -28.18 25.36
C LEU A 202 -8.56 -27.56 25.29
N LYS A 203 -9.62 -28.34 25.57
CA LYS A 203 -11.00 -27.82 25.69
C LYS A 203 -11.14 -26.84 26.86
N LYS A 204 -10.55 -27.16 28.01
CA LYS A 204 -10.56 -26.30 29.21
C LYS A 204 -9.70 -25.05 29.02
N LYS A 205 -8.56 -25.13 28.34
CA LYS A 205 -7.71 -23.98 27.97
C LYS A 205 -8.41 -23.05 26.97
N LYS A 206 -9.17 -23.59 26.02
CA LYS A 206 -10.05 -22.81 25.14
C LYS A 206 -11.22 -22.14 25.88
N GLN A 207 -11.73 -22.74 26.96
CA GLN A 207 -12.78 -22.13 27.79
C GLN A 207 -12.24 -21.09 28.78
N VAL A 208 -11.03 -21.28 29.33
CA VAL A 208 -10.48 -20.44 30.41
C VAL A 208 -9.65 -19.25 29.88
N GLY A 209 -9.21 -19.25 28.62
CA GLY A 209 -8.34 -18.20 28.05
C GLY A 209 -8.93 -17.36 26.92
N LEU A 210 -10.19 -17.59 26.52
CA LEU A 210 -10.80 -16.98 25.32
C LEU A 210 -12.11 -16.23 25.61
N GLU A 211 -12.50 -16.08 26.86
CA GLU A 211 -13.67 -15.29 27.24
C GLU A 211 -13.21 -13.84 27.47
N SER A 212 -13.28 -13.00 26.41
CA SER A 212 -13.77 -11.60 26.47
C SER A 212 -13.25 -10.63 25.40
N LYS A 213 -12.28 -10.99 24.54
CA LYS A 213 -11.79 -10.10 23.46
C LYS A 213 -12.07 -10.68 22.08
N SER A 214 -12.59 -9.85 21.17
CA SER A 214 -12.79 -10.26 19.78
C SER A 214 -11.44 -10.50 19.10
N GLU A 215 -11.46 -11.20 17.96
CA GLU A 215 -10.26 -11.40 17.15
C GLU A 215 -9.60 -10.06 16.76
N LEU A 216 -10.43 -9.07 16.44
CA LEU A 216 -10.01 -7.70 16.14
C LEU A 216 -9.33 -7.03 17.34
N ASP A 217 -9.93 -7.07 18.52
CA ASP A 217 -9.36 -6.47 19.74
C ASP A 217 -8.00 -7.08 20.09
N ARG A 218 -7.82 -8.38 19.83
CA ARG A 218 -6.54 -9.04 20.05
C ARG A 218 -5.49 -8.57 19.05
N TYR A 219 -5.82 -8.46 17.77
CA TYR A 219 -4.87 -7.99 16.75
C TYR A 219 -4.42 -6.54 17.03
N LEU A 220 -5.38 -5.67 17.35
CA LEU A 220 -5.12 -4.26 17.68
C LEU A 220 -4.33 -4.10 18.98
N GLY A 221 -4.50 -5.03 19.93
CA GLY A 221 -3.79 -5.02 21.21
C GLY A 221 -2.43 -5.72 21.22
N GLU A 222 -2.05 -6.41 20.13
CA GLU A 222 -0.70 -6.96 19.99
C GLU A 222 0.28 -5.86 19.59
N ASP A 223 1.54 -6.01 19.99
CA ASP A 223 2.61 -5.09 19.58
C ASP A 223 2.74 -5.05 18.05
N GLU A 224 3.27 -3.95 17.53
CA GLU A 224 3.58 -3.79 16.12
C GLU A 224 4.74 -4.71 15.71
N GLU A 225 4.68 -5.23 14.50
CA GLU A 225 5.76 -6.02 13.92
C GLU A 225 6.99 -5.13 13.65
N VAL A 226 8.13 -5.48 14.23
CA VAL A 226 9.36 -4.70 14.13
C VAL A 226 10.10 -4.95 12.81
N ASN A 227 9.66 -5.93 12.01
CA ASN A 227 10.34 -6.32 10.78
C ASN A 227 10.15 -5.27 9.67
N ASN A 228 11.06 -4.29 9.65
CA ASN A 228 11.16 -3.24 8.63
C ASN A 228 12.03 -3.65 7.43
N SER A 229 12.27 -4.96 7.22
CA SER A 229 13.00 -5.42 6.05
C SER A 229 12.23 -5.06 4.76
N SER A 230 12.96 -4.65 3.73
CA SER A 230 12.41 -4.48 2.38
C SER A 230 11.86 -5.79 1.78
N SER A 231 12.17 -6.93 2.39
CA SER A 231 11.66 -8.26 2.03
C SER A 231 10.41 -8.69 2.81
N PHE A 232 9.79 -7.80 3.60
CA PHE A 232 8.59 -8.15 4.36
C PHE A 232 7.41 -8.37 3.40
N ASP A 233 6.91 -9.62 3.37
CA ASP A 233 5.72 -9.98 2.60
C ASP A 233 4.48 -9.96 3.50
N LEU A 234 3.70 -8.90 3.34
CA LEU A 234 2.49 -8.64 4.12
C LEU A 234 1.42 -9.75 3.93
N LEU A 235 1.24 -10.24 2.69
CA LEU A 235 0.25 -11.28 2.44
C LEU A 235 0.71 -12.63 3.01
N LEU A 236 2.00 -12.92 2.94
CA LEU A 236 2.56 -14.10 3.58
C LEU A 236 2.42 -14.03 5.10
N TRP A 237 2.64 -12.86 5.71
CA TRP A 237 2.42 -12.67 7.15
C TRP A 237 0.98 -13.00 7.54
N TRP A 238 -0.01 -12.48 6.79
CA TRP A 238 -1.43 -12.79 7.02
C TRP A 238 -1.75 -14.27 6.80
N LYS A 239 -1.14 -14.91 5.80
CA LYS A 239 -1.31 -16.35 5.56
C LYS A 239 -0.80 -17.16 6.74
N MET A 240 0.39 -16.86 7.26
CA MET A 240 1.00 -17.56 8.39
C MET A 240 0.24 -17.31 9.71
N ASN A 241 -0.35 -16.14 9.88
CA ASN A 241 -1.15 -15.78 11.07
C ASN A 241 -2.64 -16.10 10.95
N SER A 242 -3.12 -16.62 9.80
CA SER A 242 -4.53 -16.99 9.61
C SER A 242 -5.09 -17.99 10.64
N PRO A 243 -4.34 -18.95 11.22
CA PRO A 243 -4.88 -19.79 12.28
C PRO A 243 -5.13 -19.02 13.58
N ARG A 244 -4.40 -17.89 13.79
CA ARG A 244 -4.64 -16.96 14.89
C ARG A 244 -5.79 -16.03 14.52
N PHE A 245 -5.78 -15.47 13.32
CA PHE A 245 -6.72 -14.43 12.91
C PHE A 245 -7.46 -14.84 11.63
N PRO A 246 -8.42 -15.79 11.70
CA PRO A 246 -9.08 -16.32 10.51
C PRO A 246 -9.95 -15.28 9.78
N ILE A 247 -10.68 -14.45 10.52
CA ILE A 247 -11.58 -13.42 9.95
C ILE A 247 -10.76 -12.26 9.39
N LEU A 248 -9.80 -11.75 10.17
CA LEU A 248 -8.93 -10.65 9.75
C LEU A 248 -8.03 -11.06 8.59
N ALA A 249 -7.53 -12.31 8.54
CA ALA A 249 -6.77 -12.77 7.39
C ALA A 249 -7.61 -12.83 6.12
N GLN A 250 -8.92 -13.04 6.22
CA GLN A 250 -9.81 -12.93 5.07
C GLN A 250 -10.00 -11.46 4.66
N MET A 251 -10.33 -10.57 5.61
CA MET A 251 -10.47 -9.14 5.35
C MET A 251 -9.19 -8.53 4.75
N ALA A 252 -8.02 -8.89 5.30
CA ALA A 252 -6.73 -8.43 4.84
C ALA A 252 -6.47 -8.83 3.39
N ARG A 253 -6.80 -10.07 2.99
CA ARG A 253 -6.67 -10.49 1.58
C ARG A 253 -7.54 -9.63 0.67
N ASP A 254 -8.80 -9.41 1.04
CA ASP A 254 -9.77 -8.72 0.18
C ASP A 254 -9.46 -7.22 0.07
N ILE A 255 -9.10 -6.58 1.18
CA ILE A 255 -8.72 -5.15 1.22
C ILE A 255 -7.37 -4.94 0.55
N LEU A 256 -6.35 -5.71 0.92
CA LEU A 256 -4.99 -5.46 0.46
C LEU A 256 -4.80 -5.80 -1.02
N ALA A 257 -5.60 -6.74 -1.57
CA ALA A 257 -5.58 -7.08 -2.99
C ALA A 257 -6.09 -5.98 -3.91
N THR A 258 -6.71 -4.91 -3.37
CA THR A 258 -7.15 -3.77 -4.18
C THR A 258 -5.93 -3.00 -4.70
N PRO A 259 -5.68 -2.96 -6.02
CA PRO A 259 -4.57 -2.20 -6.56
C PRO A 259 -4.84 -0.70 -6.39
N ILE A 260 -3.88 0.07 -5.88
CA ILE A 260 -3.99 1.53 -5.80
C ILE A 260 -3.88 2.16 -7.19
N SER A 261 -3.03 1.58 -8.03
CA SER A 261 -2.59 2.19 -9.28
C SER A 261 -2.97 1.33 -10.47
N MET A 262 -3.48 1.98 -11.50
CA MET A 262 -3.65 1.40 -12.84
C MET A 262 -2.32 1.25 -13.58
N VAL A 263 -1.21 1.76 -13.04
CA VAL A 263 0.12 1.68 -13.70
C VAL A 263 0.54 0.24 -13.99
N ALA A 264 0.10 -0.73 -13.19
CA ALA A 264 0.35 -2.15 -13.47
C ALA A 264 -0.32 -2.61 -14.78
N SER A 265 -1.58 -2.21 -15.01
CA SER A 265 -2.27 -2.51 -16.26
C SER A 265 -1.70 -1.68 -17.41
N GLU A 266 -1.42 -0.39 -17.20
CA GLU A 266 -0.78 0.46 -18.22
C GLU A 266 0.59 -0.06 -18.65
N ARG A 267 1.41 -0.60 -17.74
CA ARG A 267 2.68 -1.27 -18.08
C ARG A 267 2.46 -2.53 -18.91
N ALA A 268 1.46 -3.33 -18.57
CA ALA A 268 1.10 -4.52 -19.35
C ALA A 268 0.64 -4.13 -20.77
N PHE A 269 -0.18 -3.09 -20.91
CA PHE A 269 -0.62 -2.58 -22.21
C PHE A 269 0.50 -1.89 -23.00
N SER A 270 1.35 -1.09 -22.35
CA SER A 270 2.51 -0.45 -22.99
C SER A 270 3.54 -1.47 -23.49
N THR A 271 3.66 -2.61 -22.80
CA THR A 271 4.49 -3.73 -23.27
C THR A 271 3.77 -4.51 -24.38
N GLY A 272 2.44 -4.58 -24.34
CA GLY A 272 1.60 -5.14 -25.40
C GLY A 272 1.74 -4.40 -26.74
N ASP A 273 1.92 -3.09 -26.71
CA ASP A 273 2.22 -2.30 -27.92
C ASP A 273 3.60 -2.62 -28.52
N VAL A 274 4.54 -3.13 -27.71
CA VAL A 274 5.83 -3.66 -28.20
C VAL A 274 5.66 -5.06 -28.83
N PHE A 275 4.67 -5.83 -28.41
CA PHE A 275 4.32 -7.12 -29.04
C PHE A 275 3.46 -6.96 -30.31
N SER A 276 2.72 -5.88 -30.47
CA SER A 276 1.99 -5.57 -31.72
C SER A 276 2.92 -5.22 -32.89
N ILE A 277 4.18 -4.82 -32.63
CA ILE A 277 5.16 -4.52 -33.70
C ILE A 277 5.82 -5.79 -34.26
N VAL A 278 5.64 -6.97 -33.63
CA VAL A 278 6.25 -8.24 -34.12
C VAL A 278 5.26 -9.12 -34.91
N LEU A 279 3.99 -8.72 -35.03
CA LEU A 279 2.99 -9.43 -35.86
C LEU A 279 2.62 -8.71 -37.17
N GLU A 280 3.36 -7.67 -37.56
CA GLU A 280 3.24 -7.01 -38.87
C GLU A 280 4.43 -7.31 -39.81
N VAL A 281 5.06 -8.47 -39.66
CA VAL A 281 5.96 -9.05 -40.66
C VAL A 281 5.71 -10.56 -40.81
N ILE A 282 4.50 -10.94 -41.23
CA ILE A 282 4.21 -12.06 -42.15
C ILE A 282 3.05 -11.64 -43.05
#